data_AF-A0AAU2MJ54-F1
#
_entry.id   AF-A0AAU2MJ54-F1
#
_cell.length_a   1.000
_cell.length_b   1.000
_cell.length_c   1.000
_cell.angle_alpha   90.00
_cell.angle_beta   90.00
_cell.angle_gamma   90.00
#
_symmetry.space_group_name_H-M   'P 1'
#
loop_
_entity.id
_entity.type
_entity.pdbx_description
1 polymer ?
#
loop_
_entity_poly.entity_id
_entity_poly.type
_entity_poly.pdbx_seq_one_letter_code
_entity_poly.pdbx_strand_id
1 'polypeptide(L)'
;MTNSSVPRRSVLRTMALAVAVAGSTTTAWNTTAFAAEPQTYALTIEHLDRNGRPTGAYETTVTGISGPGAAEEVHPYDASGTTTVRLPKGRYLLSSALSAGDGSGGTDWIVQPRLDLDRDTTITVDARTTAPVDVRPPDRSAGFLHSAMVVEVRHRGAERLVNLISSSANLRVAHLGPDAESGSVKQWFDSYWTTRTADYGLGYIFTGARALTGLTRHPSVKDLATVKVLAAALPGTAGTGSVDLQPSAGLTVGVSQALATPATATYLVTPERGTWDITYTAPRAPGGAANRYSADGVAVRAGSTTTHVFDNAVFGPCLAGRPGVVRDGDRLTVDVPLLADGGGHVPSSPPYASASTTLHRDGVLVGTRTEAPGRAEFTVAPGRATYRITSTVKRTGAPGTATGVTASWTFVSDTTTGPAPVAVSVVRFSPVLGPTGTAAADAVIRVPVTVQGAAAEGRVRAPDVSVSMDGGTSWSRVPVESGAVLIHNPGAGTGVSLRAELTDTRGNTLTQTIVDAYRTQ
;
A
#
# COMPACT_ATOMS: atom_id res chain seq x y z
N MET A 1 -25.53 -42.96 19.66
CA MET A 1 -26.84 -42.42 20.10
C MET A 1 -26.51 -41.16 20.88
N THR A 2 -26.85 -39.93 20.49
CA THR A 2 -27.85 -39.42 19.54
C THR A 2 -27.37 -38.05 19.06
N ASN A 3 -27.57 -37.82 17.76
CA ASN A 3 -27.42 -36.55 17.06
C ASN A 3 -28.18 -35.39 17.73
N SER A 4 -27.66 -34.17 17.60
CA SER A 4 -28.49 -33.09 17.07
C SER A 4 -27.66 -31.95 16.49
N SER A 5 -27.87 -31.73 15.20
CA SER A 5 -27.37 -30.68 14.32
C SER A 5 -28.29 -29.45 14.37
N VAL A 6 -27.77 -28.24 14.59
CA VAL A 6 -28.47 -26.97 14.33
C VAL A 6 -27.45 -25.89 13.89
N PRO A 7 -27.81 -24.98 12.97
CA PRO A 7 -26.92 -24.52 11.91
C PRO A 7 -26.27 -23.14 12.14
N ARG A 8 -25.22 -22.91 11.33
CA ARG A 8 -24.59 -21.62 11.04
C ARG A 8 -25.63 -20.57 10.64
N ARG A 9 -25.97 -19.65 11.55
CA ARG A 9 -26.48 -18.32 11.25
C ARG A 9 -25.99 -17.36 12.33
N SER A 10 -25.03 -16.51 12.00
CA SER A 10 -24.78 -15.29 12.75
C SER A 10 -24.37 -14.16 11.82
N VAL A 11 -25.36 -13.32 11.51
CA VAL A 11 -25.36 -11.85 11.57
C VAL A 11 -24.20 -11.12 10.85
N LEU A 12 -24.46 -10.65 9.62
CA LEU A 12 -23.93 -9.38 9.13
C LEU A 12 -24.95 -8.29 9.48
N ARG A 13 -24.71 -7.58 10.59
CA ARG A 13 -25.33 -6.29 10.85
C ARG A 13 -24.35 -5.22 10.37
N THR A 14 -24.87 -4.40 9.47
CA THR A 14 -24.50 -3.04 9.08
C THR A 14 -23.34 -2.42 9.86
N MET A 15 -22.23 -2.15 9.18
CA MET A 15 -21.33 -1.04 9.50
C MET A 15 -20.89 -0.37 8.20
N ALA A 16 -21.56 0.73 7.86
CA ALA A 16 -20.94 1.81 7.11
C ALA A 16 -20.22 2.68 8.14
N LEU A 17 -18.89 2.70 8.12
CA LEU A 17 -18.10 3.55 9.01
C LEU A 17 -17.57 4.73 8.20
N ALA A 18 -18.22 5.89 8.35
CA ALA A 18 -17.65 7.18 8.00
C ALA A 18 -16.78 7.65 9.19
N VAL A 19 -15.51 7.98 8.95
CA VAL A 19 -14.62 8.56 9.97
C VAL A 19 -14.25 9.98 9.52
N ALA A 20 -14.70 10.97 10.28
CA ALA A 20 -14.23 12.36 10.19
C ALA A 20 -13.31 12.64 11.40
N VAL A 21 -12.10 13.17 11.14
CA VAL A 21 -11.18 13.63 12.19
C VAL A 21 -11.33 15.15 12.36
N ALA A 22 -11.59 15.61 13.58
CA ALA A 22 -11.62 17.03 13.94
C ALA A 22 -10.86 17.28 15.25
N GLY A 23 -10.03 18.33 15.26
CA GLY A 23 -9.40 18.96 16.44
C GLY A 23 -8.61 20.19 15.96
N SER A 24 -8.58 21.36 16.60
CA SER A 24 -9.00 21.75 17.96
C SER A 24 -9.40 23.23 17.98
N THR A 25 -10.14 23.57 19.04
CA THR A 25 -10.74 24.86 19.43
C THR A 25 -9.78 26.04 19.58
N THR A 26 -10.25 27.24 19.22
CA THR A 26 -9.87 28.51 19.87
C THR A 26 -11.11 29.32 20.24
N THR A 27 -11.02 29.95 21.41
CA THR A 27 -12.10 30.56 22.18
C THR A 27 -12.63 31.85 21.57
N ALA A 28 -13.95 32.02 21.68
CA ALA A 28 -14.75 33.11 21.12
C ALA A 28 -14.35 34.51 21.60
N TRP A 29 -14.31 35.47 20.67
CA TRP A 29 -14.55 36.88 20.95
C TRP A 29 -15.92 37.23 20.36
N ASN A 30 -16.87 37.49 21.25
CA ASN A 30 -18.23 37.92 20.92
C ASN A 30 -18.20 39.31 20.28
N THR A 31 -18.26 39.35 18.96
CA THR A 31 -18.86 40.45 18.21
C THR A 31 -19.99 39.85 17.39
N THR A 32 -21.23 40.11 17.79
CA THR A 32 -22.41 39.81 16.97
C THR A 32 -22.46 40.78 15.81
N ALA A 33 -21.60 40.54 14.82
CA ALA A 33 -21.84 41.04 13.47
C ALA A 33 -23.02 40.24 12.92
N PHE A 34 -24.14 40.91 12.65
CA PHE A 34 -25.19 40.34 11.81
C PHE A 34 -24.61 40.17 10.41
N ALA A 35 -23.95 39.03 10.17
CA ALA A 35 -23.63 38.61 8.82
C ALA A 35 -24.96 38.49 8.07
N ALA A 36 -25.11 39.26 6.99
CA ALA A 36 -26.27 39.10 6.11
C ALA A 36 -26.37 37.63 5.70
N GLU A 37 -27.54 37.02 5.88
CA GLU A 37 -27.73 35.63 5.47
C GLU A 37 -27.40 35.52 3.97
N PRO A 38 -26.55 34.56 3.58
CA PRO A 38 -26.18 34.42 2.19
C PRO A 38 -27.44 34.14 1.37
N GLN A 39 -27.54 34.76 0.20
CA GLN A 39 -28.68 34.53 -0.70
C GLN A 39 -28.85 33.04 -0.96
N THR A 40 -30.01 32.48 -0.63
CA THR A 40 -30.35 31.06 -0.82
C THR A 40 -31.33 30.87 -1.97
N TYR A 41 -31.22 29.73 -2.64
CA TYR A 41 -32.10 29.31 -3.74
C TYR A 41 -32.66 27.92 -3.48
N ALA A 42 -33.87 27.69 -3.98
CA ALA A 42 -34.49 26.37 -3.97
C ALA A 42 -33.86 25.48 -5.05
N LEU A 43 -33.35 24.33 -4.66
CA LEU A 43 -32.94 23.24 -5.54
C LEU A 43 -33.98 22.13 -5.44
N THR A 44 -34.78 21.96 -6.49
CA THR A 44 -35.74 20.87 -6.62
C THR A 44 -35.12 19.75 -7.46
N ILE A 45 -35.16 18.51 -6.96
CA ILE A 45 -34.56 17.34 -7.61
C ILE A 45 -35.66 16.28 -7.80
N GLU A 46 -35.91 15.93 -9.05
CA GLU A 46 -36.88 14.92 -9.47
C GLU A 46 -36.15 13.64 -9.89
N HIS A 47 -36.56 12.47 -9.40
CA HIS A 47 -35.89 11.19 -9.66
C HIS A 47 -36.81 10.27 -10.46
N LEU A 48 -36.38 9.86 -11.64
CA LEU A 48 -37.12 8.96 -12.53
C LEU A 48 -36.43 7.61 -12.68
N ASP A 49 -37.18 6.53 -12.52
CA ASP A 49 -36.72 5.17 -12.77
C ASP A 49 -36.52 4.87 -14.27
N ARG A 50 -36.07 3.66 -14.60
CA ARG A 50 -35.87 3.22 -16.00
C ARG A 50 -37.16 3.18 -16.83
N ASN A 51 -38.33 3.22 -16.19
CA ASN A 51 -39.64 3.31 -16.85
C ASN A 51 -40.13 4.76 -16.99
N GLY A 52 -39.36 5.74 -16.53
CA GLY A 52 -39.72 7.17 -16.51
C GLY A 52 -40.73 7.54 -15.43
N ARG A 53 -40.91 6.70 -14.40
CA ARG A 53 -41.82 6.96 -13.28
C ARG A 53 -41.05 7.56 -12.10
N PRO A 54 -41.66 8.46 -11.32
CA PRO A 54 -41.07 8.92 -10.06
C PRO A 54 -40.73 7.75 -9.14
N THR A 55 -39.57 7.80 -8.49
CA THR A 55 -39.10 6.73 -7.60
C THR A 55 -38.53 7.29 -6.30
N GLY A 56 -38.86 6.66 -5.17
CA GLY A 56 -38.20 6.88 -3.87
C GLY A 56 -36.98 6.00 -3.65
N ALA A 57 -36.63 5.11 -4.59
CA ALA A 57 -35.50 4.19 -4.47
C ALA A 57 -34.18 4.84 -4.91
N TYR A 58 -33.74 5.87 -4.19
CA TYR A 58 -32.52 6.61 -4.51
C TYR A 58 -31.78 7.07 -3.27
N GLU A 59 -30.49 7.35 -3.44
CA GLU A 59 -29.66 8.10 -2.51
C GLU A 59 -29.01 9.26 -3.27
N THR A 60 -29.22 10.48 -2.81
CA THR A 60 -28.69 11.69 -3.45
C THR A 60 -27.87 12.49 -2.45
N THR A 61 -26.69 12.93 -2.87
CA THR A 61 -25.83 13.84 -2.12
C THR A 61 -25.55 15.08 -2.96
N VAL A 62 -25.67 16.25 -2.33
CA VAL A 62 -25.28 17.54 -2.91
C VAL A 62 -24.21 18.15 -2.03
N THR A 63 -22.99 18.27 -2.57
CA THR A 63 -21.81 18.74 -1.84
C THR A 63 -21.36 20.09 -2.39
N GLY A 64 -21.21 21.07 -1.50
CA GLY A 64 -20.71 22.40 -1.83
C GLY A 64 -19.26 22.38 -2.28
N ILE A 65 -18.95 23.18 -3.32
CA ILE A 65 -17.61 23.36 -3.87
C ILE A 65 -17.12 24.79 -3.65
N SER A 66 -17.95 25.80 -3.95
CA SER A 66 -17.57 27.22 -3.82
C SER A 66 -18.76 28.13 -3.54
N GLY A 67 -18.49 29.34 -3.07
CA GLY A 67 -19.50 30.29 -2.60
C GLY A 67 -19.82 30.11 -1.11
N PRO A 68 -20.77 30.88 -0.55
CA PRO A 68 -21.16 30.77 0.85
C PRO A 68 -21.55 29.37 1.33
N GLY A 69 -22.00 28.49 0.43
CA GLY A 69 -22.34 27.10 0.75
C GLY A 69 -21.22 26.09 0.52
N ALA A 70 -19.95 26.50 0.41
CA ALA A 70 -18.84 25.59 0.07
C ALA A 70 -18.57 24.48 1.12
N ALA A 71 -19.03 24.68 2.36
CA ALA A 71 -18.93 23.70 3.45
C ALA A 71 -20.19 22.84 3.61
N GLU A 72 -21.24 23.10 2.81
CA GLU A 72 -22.50 22.36 2.90
C GLU A 72 -22.37 20.96 2.29
N GLU A 73 -22.98 19.99 2.93
CA GLU A 73 -23.24 18.66 2.39
C GLU A 73 -24.62 18.23 2.84
N VAL A 74 -25.50 17.95 1.88
CA VAL A 74 -26.89 17.59 2.17
C VAL A 74 -27.28 16.31 1.43
N HIS A 75 -28.16 15.52 2.06
CA HIS A 75 -28.68 14.26 1.52
C HIS A 75 -30.21 14.35 1.33
N PRO A 76 -30.69 15.13 0.34
CA PRO A 76 -32.11 15.41 0.18
C PRO A 76 -32.85 14.13 -0.23
N TYR A 77 -33.92 13.80 0.49
CA TYR A 77 -34.70 12.58 0.28
C TYR A 77 -36.19 12.83 0.51
N ASP A 78 -37.01 12.33 -0.40
CA ASP A 78 -38.45 12.24 -0.25
C ASP A 78 -38.95 10.98 -1.00
N ALA A 79 -39.84 10.22 -0.37
CA ALA A 79 -40.33 8.96 -0.94
C ALA A 79 -41.16 9.13 -2.22
N SER A 80 -41.66 10.35 -2.51
CA SER A 80 -42.36 10.68 -3.75
C SER A 80 -41.44 10.70 -4.98
N GLY A 81 -40.12 10.75 -4.79
CA GLY A 81 -39.15 10.96 -5.86
C GLY A 81 -38.84 12.41 -6.16
N THR A 82 -39.53 13.37 -5.53
CA THR A 82 -39.25 14.81 -5.68
C THR A 82 -38.90 15.43 -4.34
N THR A 83 -37.72 16.02 -4.24
CA THR A 83 -37.23 16.68 -3.02
C THR A 83 -36.83 18.11 -3.32
N THR A 84 -37.00 19.02 -2.36
CA THR A 84 -36.54 20.41 -2.48
C THR A 84 -35.71 20.78 -1.26
N VAL A 85 -34.53 21.36 -1.49
CA VAL A 85 -33.63 21.89 -0.46
C VAL A 85 -33.29 23.34 -0.76
N ARG A 86 -33.16 24.18 0.26
CA ARG A 86 -32.67 25.56 0.11
C ARG A 86 -31.17 25.59 0.42
N LEU A 87 -30.37 26.03 -0.53
CA LEU A 87 -28.92 26.11 -0.41
C LEU A 87 -28.44 27.52 -0.76
N PRO A 88 -27.34 28.01 -0.15
CA PRO A 88 -26.73 29.27 -0.55
C PRO A 88 -26.34 29.31 -2.03
N LYS A 89 -26.25 30.50 -2.61
CA LYS A 89 -25.67 30.70 -3.93
C LYS A 89 -24.27 30.08 -3.99
N GLY A 90 -23.98 29.27 -5.00
CA GLY A 90 -22.67 28.62 -5.07
C GLY A 90 -22.54 27.59 -6.18
N ARG A 91 -21.39 26.91 -6.19
CA ARG A 91 -21.18 25.72 -7.03
C ARG A 91 -21.24 24.48 -6.18
N TYR A 92 -21.89 23.45 -6.70
CA TYR A 92 -22.12 22.17 -6.06
C TYR A 92 -21.75 21.00 -6.99
N LEU A 93 -21.43 19.86 -6.38
CA LEU A 93 -21.37 18.53 -6.98
C LEU A 93 -22.64 17.78 -6.57
N LEU A 94 -23.39 17.24 -7.53
CA LEU A 94 -24.53 16.37 -7.25
C LEU A 94 -24.20 14.95 -7.69
N SER A 95 -24.47 13.98 -6.80
CA SER A 95 -24.38 12.55 -7.07
C SER A 95 -25.68 11.89 -6.65
N SER A 96 -26.26 11.07 -7.53
CA SER A 96 -27.47 10.32 -7.23
C SER A 96 -27.33 8.87 -7.70
N ALA A 97 -27.58 7.92 -6.79
CA ALA A 97 -27.60 6.50 -7.07
C ALA A 97 -29.03 5.99 -6.95
N LEU A 98 -29.61 5.55 -8.08
CA LEU A 98 -30.94 4.97 -8.13
C LEU A 98 -30.81 3.45 -8.10
N SER A 99 -31.54 2.82 -7.20
CA SER A 99 -31.62 1.36 -7.11
C SER A 99 -32.78 0.86 -7.96
N ALA A 100 -32.56 -0.19 -8.75
CA ALA A 100 -33.69 -0.95 -9.30
C ALA A 100 -34.48 -1.54 -8.12
N GLY A 101 -35.78 -1.25 -8.02
CA GLY A 101 -36.59 -1.39 -6.78
C GLY A 101 -36.64 -2.78 -6.10
N ASP A 102 -36.12 -3.85 -6.71
CA ASP A 102 -36.00 -5.18 -6.11
C ASP A 102 -34.55 -5.55 -5.68
N GLY A 103 -33.60 -4.62 -5.79
CA GLY A 103 -32.18 -4.79 -5.47
C GLY A 103 -31.40 -5.66 -6.46
N SER A 104 -32.06 -6.37 -7.37
CA SER A 104 -31.45 -7.29 -8.33
C SER A 104 -31.12 -6.63 -9.68
N GLY A 105 -31.83 -5.56 -10.04
CA GLY A 105 -31.68 -4.86 -11.32
C GLY A 105 -30.47 -3.92 -11.46
N GLY A 106 -29.62 -3.85 -10.44
CA GLY A 106 -28.39 -3.03 -10.44
C GLY A 106 -28.62 -1.57 -10.01
N THR A 107 -27.59 -0.75 -10.24
CA THR A 107 -27.55 0.66 -9.82
C THR A 107 -27.35 1.58 -11.01
N ASP A 108 -28.15 2.64 -11.08
CA ASP A 108 -28.01 3.75 -12.01
C ASP A 108 -27.38 4.94 -11.28
N TRP A 109 -26.12 5.24 -11.57
CA TRP A 109 -25.37 6.30 -10.90
C TRP A 109 -25.19 7.51 -11.82
N ILE A 110 -25.79 8.62 -11.44
CA ILE A 110 -25.83 9.84 -12.22
C ILE A 110 -25.09 10.92 -11.44
N VAL A 111 -24.07 11.49 -12.07
CA VAL A 111 -23.23 12.52 -11.45
C VAL A 111 -23.32 13.78 -12.27
N GLN A 112 -23.58 14.91 -11.61
CA GLN A 112 -23.47 16.24 -12.18
C GLN A 112 -22.25 16.95 -11.56
N PRO A 113 -21.08 16.92 -12.24
CA PRO A 113 -19.87 17.55 -11.74
C PRO A 113 -19.97 19.05 -11.51
N ARG A 114 -20.86 19.71 -12.28
CA ARG A 114 -21.06 21.16 -12.23
C ARG A 114 -22.54 21.48 -12.05
N LEU A 115 -22.90 21.89 -10.84
CA LEU A 115 -24.17 22.53 -10.52
C LEU A 115 -23.91 23.95 -10.01
N ASP A 116 -24.11 24.96 -10.88
CA ASP A 116 -24.09 26.37 -10.48
C ASP A 116 -25.49 26.75 -9.99
N LEU A 117 -25.64 27.03 -8.69
CA LEU A 117 -26.90 27.43 -8.07
C LEU A 117 -26.90 28.95 -7.87
N ASP A 118 -27.51 29.68 -8.81
CA ASP A 118 -27.62 31.15 -8.80
C ASP A 118 -29.05 31.66 -8.93
N ARG A 119 -30.02 30.74 -8.93
CA ARG A 119 -31.47 30.94 -8.96
C ARG A 119 -32.15 29.66 -8.51
N ASP A 120 -33.45 29.73 -8.25
CA ASP A 120 -34.26 28.52 -8.05
C ASP A 120 -34.12 27.60 -9.28
N THR A 121 -33.78 26.35 -9.04
CA THR A 121 -33.34 25.40 -10.08
C THR A 121 -34.01 24.06 -9.88
N THR A 122 -34.59 23.51 -10.94
CA THR A 122 -35.10 22.14 -10.98
C THR A 122 -34.16 21.27 -11.80
N ILE A 123 -33.82 20.09 -11.26
CA ILE A 123 -32.98 19.08 -11.90
C ILE A 123 -33.73 17.76 -11.94
N THR A 124 -33.73 17.11 -13.10
CA THR A 124 -34.26 15.75 -13.25
C THR A 124 -33.10 14.76 -13.33
N VAL A 125 -33.04 13.85 -12.37
CA VAL A 125 -32.18 12.68 -12.34
C VAL A 125 -32.94 11.51 -13.00
N ASP A 126 -32.60 11.20 -14.24
CA ASP A 126 -33.34 10.22 -15.06
C ASP A 126 -32.49 8.98 -15.36
N ALA A 127 -32.86 7.83 -14.77
CA ALA A 127 -32.17 6.56 -14.95
C ALA A 127 -32.15 6.08 -16.41
N ARG A 128 -33.03 6.56 -17.29
CA ARG A 128 -33.03 6.19 -18.71
C ARG A 128 -31.83 6.76 -19.47
N THR A 129 -31.19 7.80 -18.92
CA THR A 129 -30.00 8.44 -19.53
C THR A 129 -28.71 7.67 -19.28
N THR A 130 -28.71 6.71 -18.35
CA THR A 130 -27.52 5.93 -18.03
C THR A 130 -27.16 4.96 -19.13
N ALA A 131 -25.87 4.68 -19.27
CA ALA A 131 -25.36 3.60 -20.12
C ALA A 131 -24.57 2.58 -19.27
N PRO A 132 -24.54 1.29 -19.67
CA PRO A 132 -23.85 0.25 -18.91
C PRO A 132 -22.35 0.50 -18.74
N VAL A 133 -21.84 0.04 -17.60
CA VAL A 133 -20.41 -0.19 -17.37
C VAL A 133 -20.13 -1.68 -17.62
N ASP A 134 -19.66 -2.00 -18.82
CA ASP A 134 -19.30 -3.34 -19.27
C ASP A 134 -17.77 -3.48 -19.35
N VAL A 135 -17.18 -3.82 -18.20
CA VAL A 135 -15.76 -4.11 -18.06
C VAL A 135 -15.62 -5.55 -17.60
N ARG A 136 -14.99 -6.41 -18.40
CA ARG A 136 -14.90 -7.85 -18.08
C ARG A 136 -13.56 -8.44 -18.53
N PRO A 137 -13.04 -9.43 -17.79
CA PRO A 137 -11.79 -10.10 -18.14
C PRO A 137 -11.96 -10.97 -19.40
N PRO A 138 -10.85 -11.38 -20.05
CA PRO A 138 -10.89 -12.29 -21.19
C PRO A 138 -11.35 -13.71 -20.81
N ASP A 139 -11.18 -14.10 -19.55
CA ASP A 139 -11.63 -15.40 -19.03
C ASP A 139 -13.13 -15.36 -18.68
N ARG A 140 -13.92 -16.10 -19.45
CA ARG A 140 -15.38 -16.18 -19.30
C ARG A 140 -15.82 -16.94 -18.04
N SER A 141 -14.93 -17.68 -17.39
CA SER A 141 -15.21 -18.37 -16.13
C SER A 141 -15.03 -17.48 -14.89
N ALA A 142 -14.47 -16.27 -15.07
CA ALA A 142 -14.24 -15.35 -13.98
C ALA A 142 -15.56 -14.84 -13.37
N GLY A 143 -15.70 -15.00 -12.06
CA GLY A 143 -16.82 -14.47 -11.29
C GLY A 143 -16.55 -13.03 -10.86
N PHE A 144 -17.56 -12.17 -11.00
CA PHE A 144 -17.49 -10.80 -10.47
C PHE A 144 -17.45 -10.83 -8.94
N LEU A 145 -16.54 -10.05 -8.35
CA LEU A 145 -16.50 -9.85 -6.90
C LEU A 145 -17.19 -8.54 -6.53
N HIS A 146 -16.60 -7.43 -6.96
CA HIS A 146 -17.04 -6.08 -6.67
C HIS A 146 -16.34 -5.07 -7.58
N SER A 147 -16.85 -3.85 -7.60
CA SER A 147 -16.26 -2.71 -8.30
C SER A 147 -16.36 -1.44 -7.47
N ALA A 148 -15.46 -0.49 -7.73
CA ALA A 148 -15.55 0.88 -7.24
C ALA A 148 -15.46 1.86 -8.41
N MET A 149 -16.31 2.87 -8.39
CA MET A 149 -16.18 4.03 -9.27
C MET A 149 -16.09 5.30 -8.44
N VAL A 150 -15.21 6.22 -8.85
CA VAL A 150 -14.99 7.49 -8.16
C VAL A 150 -14.98 8.62 -9.18
N VAL A 151 -15.62 9.73 -8.84
CA VAL A 151 -15.55 10.99 -9.59
C VAL A 151 -15.05 12.07 -8.65
N GLU A 152 -13.92 12.66 -8.98
CA GLU A 152 -13.27 13.77 -8.32
C GLU A 152 -13.44 15.02 -9.19
N VAL A 153 -13.89 16.11 -8.57
CA VAL A 153 -14.12 17.41 -9.21
C VAL A 153 -13.27 18.48 -8.52
N ARG A 154 -12.54 19.24 -9.33
CA ARG A 154 -11.72 20.36 -8.88
C ARG A 154 -12.29 21.69 -9.33
N HIS A 155 -12.31 22.69 -8.46
CA HIS A 155 -12.68 24.05 -8.85
C HIS A 155 -12.06 25.06 -7.90
N ARG A 156 -11.29 26.02 -8.44
CA ARG A 156 -10.67 27.12 -7.68
C ARG A 156 -9.90 26.66 -6.42
N GLY A 157 -9.17 25.56 -6.53
CA GLY A 157 -8.38 24.98 -5.43
C GLY A 157 -9.17 24.09 -4.46
N ALA A 158 -10.51 24.05 -4.56
CA ALA A 158 -11.32 23.06 -3.88
C ALA A 158 -11.35 21.74 -4.66
N GLU A 159 -11.32 20.61 -3.94
CA GLU A 159 -11.50 19.27 -4.47
C GLU A 159 -12.66 18.60 -3.71
N ARG A 160 -13.58 17.97 -4.46
CA ARG A 160 -14.65 17.14 -3.92
C ARG A 160 -14.68 15.83 -4.67
N LEU A 161 -15.01 14.75 -3.98
CA LEU A 161 -15.16 13.44 -4.59
C LEU A 161 -16.48 12.79 -4.17
N VAL A 162 -17.01 11.98 -5.06
CA VAL A 162 -18.12 11.06 -4.81
C VAL A 162 -17.74 9.70 -5.34
N ASN A 163 -18.21 8.64 -4.69
CA ASN A 163 -17.90 7.28 -5.09
C ASN A 163 -19.11 6.36 -4.96
N LEU A 164 -19.06 5.26 -5.70
CA LEU A 164 -19.99 4.16 -5.60
C LEU A 164 -19.21 2.84 -5.58
N ILE A 165 -19.52 1.98 -4.61
CA ILE A 165 -19.01 0.62 -4.53
C ILE A 165 -20.19 -0.32 -4.81
N SER A 166 -19.98 -1.31 -5.67
CA SER A 166 -21.02 -2.27 -6.08
C SER A 166 -20.51 -3.70 -5.97
N SER A 167 -21.33 -4.57 -5.41
CA SER A 167 -21.17 -6.04 -5.46
C SER A 167 -21.92 -6.68 -6.63
N SER A 168 -22.55 -5.87 -7.48
CA SER A 168 -23.21 -6.29 -8.73
C SER A 168 -22.48 -5.74 -9.95
N ALA A 169 -22.38 -6.54 -11.01
CA ALA A 169 -21.86 -6.12 -12.30
C ALA A 169 -22.84 -5.22 -13.09
N ASN A 170 -24.07 -5.02 -12.60
CA ASN A 170 -25.11 -4.24 -13.26
C ASN A 170 -25.03 -2.74 -12.91
N LEU A 171 -23.85 -2.14 -13.07
CA LEU A 171 -23.68 -0.69 -12.92
C LEU A 171 -23.97 0.02 -14.24
N ARG A 172 -24.70 1.12 -14.17
CA ARG A 172 -24.90 2.06 -15.28
C ARG A 172 -24.59 3.46 -14.81
N VAL A 173 -23.98 4.27 -15.66
CA VAL A 173 -23.55 5.64 -15.29
C VAL A 173 -23.96 6.68 -16.32
N ALA A 174 -24.21 7.91 -15.87
CA ALA A 174 -24.40 9.08 -16.72
C ALA A 174 -23.77 10.34 -16.14
N HIS A 175 -23.25 11.18 -17.03
CA HIS A 175 -23.05 12.60 -16.75
C HIS A 175 -24.37 13.36 -16.85
N LEU A 176 -24.60 14.24 -15.88
CA LEU A 176 -25.73 15.17 -15.85
C LEU A 176 -25.25 16.62 -15.88
N GLY A 177 -26.00 17.48 -16.56
CA GLY A 177 -25.73 18.92 -16.62
C GLY A 177 -24.62 19.33 -17.61
N PRO A 178 -24.15 20.59 -17.53
CA PRO A 178 -23.16 21.14 -18.44
C PRO A 178 -21.76 20.56 -18.22
N ASP A 179 -20.84 20.88 -19.12
CA ASP A 179 -19.42 20.61 -18.94
C ASP A 179 -18.85 21.44 -17.78
N ALA A 180 -18.02 20.80 -16.97
CA ALA A 180 -17.11 21.48 -16.06
C ALA A 180 -15.91 22.07 -16.82
N GLU A 181 -14.96 22.65 -16.12
CA GLU A 181 -13.71 23.11 -16.72
C GLU A 181 -12.89 21.93 -17.30
N SER A 182 -12.14 22.19 -18.37
CA SER A 182 -11.27 21.16 -18.97
C SER A 182 -10.26 20.64 -17.96
N GLY A 183 -10.24 19.33 -17.77
CA GLY A 183 -9.32 18.64 -16.85
C GLY A 183 -9.71 18.73 -15.38
N SER A 184 -10.86 19.31 -15.05
CA SER A 184 -11.32 19.47 -13.68
C SER A 184 -12.08 18.26 -13.13
N VAL A 185 -12.52 17.36 -14.00
CA VAL A 185 -13.16 16.09 -13.63
C VAL A 185 -12.17 14.96 -13.86
N LYS A 186 -11.74 14.32 -12.77
CA LYS A 186 -10.94 13.11 -12.76
C LYS A 186 -11.80 11.97 -12.24
N GLN A 187 -11.77 10.81 -12.87
CA GLN A 187 -12.58 9.67 -12.45
C GLN A 187 -11.87 8.37 -12.77
N TRP A 188 -12.16 7.34 -12.01
CA TRP A 188 -11.66 6.01 -12.27
C TRP A 188 -12.68 4.95 -11.90
N PHE A 189 -12.56 3.81 -12.58
CA PHE A 189 -13.37 2.63 -12.35
C PHE A 189 -12.44 1.43 -12.17
N ASP A 190 -12.61 0.72 -11.05
CA ASP A 190 -11.90 -0.51 -10.72
C ASP A 190 -12.91 -1.64 -10.59
N SER A 191 -12.69 -2.77 -11.28
CA SER A 191 -13.49 -3.99 -11.10
C SER A 191 -12.60 -5.19 -10.80
N TYR A 192 -13.08 -6.05 -9.91
CA TYR A 192 -12.35 -7.19 -9.42
C TYR A 192 -13.11 -8.49 -9.71
N TRP A 193 -12.36 -9.48 -10.18
CA TRP A 193 -12.90 -10.76 -10.60
C TRP A 193 -12.02 -11.89 -10.09
N THR A 194 -12.59 -13.07 -9.92
CA THR A 194 -11.85 -14.25 -9.46
C THR A 194 -12.11 -15.47 -10.33
N THR A 195 -11.09 -16.32 -10.45
CA THR A 195 -11.17 -17.65 -11.03
C THR A 195 -10.61 -18.66 -10.03
N ARG A 196 -10.55 -19.93 -10.40
CA ARG A 196 -9.90 -20.95 -9.56
C ARG A 196 -8.38 -20.73 -9.40
N THR A 197 -7.75 -20.00 -10.32
CA THR A 197 -6.28 -19.95 -10.44
C THR A 197 -5.69 -18.55 -10.39
N ALA A 198 -6.52 -17.51 -10.53
CA ALA A 198 -6.08 -16.12 -10.56
C ALA A 198 -7.23 -15.15 -10.26
N ASP A 199 -6.87 -13.99 -9.77
CA ASP A 199 -7.76 -12.83 -9.64
C ASP A 199 -7.45 -11.79 -10.72
N TYR A 200 -8.42 -10.95 -11.07
CA TYR A 200 -8.26 -9.83 -12.00
C TYR A 200 -8.50 -8.52 -11.28
N GLY A 201 -7.67 -7.52 -11.56
CA GLY A 201 -7.88 -6.12 -11.21
C GLY A 201 -7.95 -5.27 -12.47
N LEU A 202 -9.16 -4.97 -12.95
CA LEU A 202 -9.38 -4.21 -14.17
C LEU A 202 -9.76 -2.78 -13.81
N GLY A 203 -8.76 -1.90 -13.78
CA GLY A 203 -8.89 -0.48 -13.49
C GLY A 203 -8.63 0.43 -14.69
N TYR A 204 -9.33 1.56 -14.75
CA TYR A 204 -9.15 2.60 -15.77
C TYR A 204 -9.34 3.98 -15.16
N ILE A 205 -8.51 4.94 -15.59
CA ILE A 205 -8.57 6.34 -15.14
C ILE A 205 -8.83 7.28 -16.32
N PHE A 206 -9.60 8.33 -16.07
CA PHE A 206 -10.03 9.31 -17.05
C PHE A 206 -9.96 10.71 -16.46
N THR A 207 -9.58 11.69 -17.29
CA THR A 207 -9.57 13.11 -16.90
C THR A 207 -10.17 13.93 -18.04
N GLY A 208 -11.06 14.86 -17.71
CA GLY A 208 -11.77 15.68 -18.69
C GLY A 208 -12.67 16.72 -18.03
N ALA A 209 -13.74 17.12 -18.72
CA ALA A 209 -14.73 18.08 -18.26
C ALA A 209 -16.07 17.45 -17.83
N ARG A 210 -16.23 16.13 -18.02
CA ARG A 210 -17.48 15.40 -17.83
C ARG A 210 -17.26 14.10 -17.06
N ALA A 211 -18.27 13.68 -16.29
CA ALA A 211 -18.36 12.31 -15.80
C ALA A 211 -18.59 11.35 -16.99
N LEU A 212 -18.35 10.05 -16.81
CA LEU A 212 -18.63 9.06 -17.86
C LEU A 212 -20.14 8.86 -18.05
N THR A 213 -20.54 8.60 -19.29
CA THR A 213 -21.84 8.00 -19.62
C THR A 213 -21.58 6.63 -20.24
N GLY A 214 -21.66 5.61 -19.41
CA GLY A 214 -21.23 4.24 -19.73
C GLY A 214 -19.72 4.07 -19.86
N LEU A 215 -19.30 2.80 -19.91
CA LEU A 215 -17.91 2.40 -20.13
C LEU A 215 -17.89 0.99 -20.71
N THR A 216 -17.15 0.76 -21.79
CA THR A 216 -16.92 -0.59 -22.34
C THR A 216 -15.44 -0.88 -22.45
N ARG A 217 -14.98 -1.97 -21.83
CA ARG A 217 -13.59 -2.46 -21.88
C ARG A 217 -13.54 -3.98 -21.81
N HIS A 218 -13.05 -4.62 -22.87
CA HIS A 218 -12.84 -6.07 -22.94
C HIS A 218 -11.36 -6.37 -23.24
N PRO A 219 -10.45 -6.17 -22.28
CA PRO A 219 -9.03 -6.42 -22.50
C PRO A 219 -8.80 -7.89 -22.87
N SER A 220 -7.89 -8.12 -23.80
CA SER A 220 -7.36 -9.44 -24.10
C SER A 220 -6.20 -9.77 -23.16
N VAL A 221 -5.75 -11.03 -23.12
CA VAL A 221 -4.65 -11.46 -22.24
C VAL A 221 -3.38 -10.64 -22.44
N LYS A 222 -3.06 -10.25 -23.69
CA LYS A 222 -1.87 -9.45 -24.00
C LYS A 222 -1.95 -8.00 -23.49
N ASP A 223 -3.16 -7.50 -23.20
CA ASP A 223 -3.37 -6.14 -22.70
C ASP A 223 -3.18 -6.07 -21.17
N LEU A 224 -3.14 -7.24 -20.51
CA LEU A 224 -2.97 -7.37 -19.07
C LEU A 224 -1.52 -7.64 -18.68
N ALA A 225 -1.13 -7.17 -17.50
CA ALA A 225 0.10 -7.58 -16.84
C ALA A 225 -0.18 -8.69 -15.82
N THR A 226 0.76 -9.61 -15.63
CA THR A 226 0.68 -10.65 -14.60
C THR A 226 1.52 -10.25 -13.39
N VAL A 227 0.89 -10.17 -12.22
CA VAL A 227 1.58 -10.00 -10.92
C VAL A 227 1.48 -11.32 -10.16
N LYS A 228 2.63 -11.91 -9.86
CA LYS A 228 2.73 -13.11 -9.02
C LYS A 228 3.23 -12.72 -7.63
N VAL A 229 2.51 -13.17 -6.61
CA VAL A 229 2.89 -12.99 -5.22
C VAL A 229 3.19 -14.36 -4.64
N LEU A 230 4.48 -14.65 -4.48
CA LEU A 230 4.95 -15.87 -3.84
C LEU A 230 5.06 -15.63 -2.34
N ALA A 231 4.15 -16.25 -1.60
CA ALA A 231 4.16 -16.28 -0.15
C ALA A 231 5.01 -17.47 0.31
N ALA A 232 6.22 -17.19 0.79
CA ALA A 232 7.08 -18.22 1.35
C ALA A 232 6.55 -18.71 2.70
N ALA A 233 6.95 -19.91 3.10
CA ALA A 233 6.70 -20.47 4.40
C ALA A 233 7.95 -21.20 4.87
N LEU A 234 8.70 -20.55 5.75
CA LEU A 234 9.85 -21.16 6.38
C LEU A 234 9.41 -22.37 7.25
N PRO A 235 10.32 -23.29 7.59
CA PRO A 235 9.98 -24.47 8.40
C PRO A 235 9.21 -24.13 9.68
N GLY A 236 7.99 -24.66 9.81
CA GLY A 236 7.14 -24.43 10.98
C GLY A 236 6.30 -23.14 10.95
N THR A 237 6.31 -22.37 9.86
CA THR A 237 5.47 -21.15 9.72
C THR A 237 4.36 -21.27 8.67
N ALA A 238 4.20 -22.44 8.07
CA ALA A 238 3.10 -22.72 7.17
C ALA A 238 1.75 -22.49 7.87
N GLY A 239 0.80 -21.89 7.17
CA GLY A 239 -0.52 -21.58 7.69
C GLY A 239 -1.32 -20.75 6.71
N THR A 240 -2.39 -20.13 7.18
CA THR A 240 -3.21 -19.25 6.34
C THR A 240 -2.77 -17.80 6.50
N GLY A 241 -2.23 -17.23 5.43
CA GLY A 241 -2.00 -15.80 5.27
C GLY A 241 -3.00 -15.16 4.31
N SER A 242 -2.76 -13.91 3.94
CA SER A 242 -3.53 -13.22 2.89
C SER A 242 -2.65 -12.30 2.05
N VAL A 243 -3.12 -12.01 0.83
CA VAL A 243 -2.54 -10.98 -0.04
C VAL A 243 -3.64 -10.02 -0.45
N ASP A 244 -3.38 -8.74 -0.24
CA ASP A 244 -4.19 -7.63 -0.71
C ASP A 244 -3.48 -6.98 -1.91
N LEU A 245 -4.21 -6.74 -2.99
CA LEU A 245 -3.74 -6.04 -4.18
C LEU A 245 -4.69 -4.89 -4.50
N GLN A 246 -4.15 -3.69 -4.68
CA GLN A 246 -4.94 -2.51 -5.02
C GLN A 246 -4.15 -1.53 -5.89
N PRO A 247 -4.80 -0.66 -6.66
CA PRO A 247 -4.11 0.46 -7.29
C PRO A 247 -3.49 1.42 -6.25
N SER A 248 -2.30 1.97 -6.54
CA SER A 248 -1.60 2.85 -5.59
C SER A 248 -2.23 4.24 -5.42
N ALA A 249 -2.93 4.72 -6.45
CA ALA A 249 -3.46 6.08 -6.49
C ALA A 249 -4.99 6.09 -6.44
N GLY A 250 -5.55 6.99 -5.61
CA GLY A 250 -6.99 7.21 -5.49
C GLY A 250 -7.70 6.16 -4.64
N LEU A 251 -8.89 6.52 -4.14
CA LEU A 251 -9.78 5.62 -3.39
C LEU A 251 -10.08 4.35 -4.20
N THR A 252 -9.98 3.20 -3.57
CA THR A 252 -10.28 1.89 -4.18
C THR A 252 -10.68 0.89 -3.09
N VAL A 253 -11.15 -0.27 -3.49
CA VAL A 253 -11.52 -1.38 -2.59
C VAL A 253 -10.59 -2.59 -2.69
N GLY A 254 -9.71 -2.61 -3.70
CA GLY A 254 -8.74 -3.69 -3.91
C GLY A 254 -9.38 -5.08 -4.09
N VAL A 255 -8.53 -6.10 -4.06
CA VAL A 255 -8.92 -7.51 -3.92
C VAL A 255 -8.07 -8.14 -2.82
N SER A 256 -8.68 -8.98 -2.00
CA SER A 256 -8.01 -9.73 -0.93
C SER A 256 -8.20 -11.22 -1.15
N GLN A 257 -7.11 -11.98 -1.07
CA GLN A 257 -7.12 -13.43 -1.24
C GLN A 257 -6.46 -14.11 -0.03
N ALA A 258 -7.14 -15.11 0.54
CA ALA A 258 -6.54 -16.00 1.54
C ALA A 258 -5.63 -17.04 0.87
N LEU A 259 -4.50 -17.35 1.51
CA LEU A 259 -3.47 -18.25 0.96
C LEU A 259 -3.01 -19.25 2.02
N ALA A 260 -3.02 -20.54 1.67
CA ALA A 260 -2.37 -21.58 2.47
C ALA A 260 -0.88 -21.65 2.09
N THR A 261 0.01 -21.12 2.94
CA THR A 261 1.43 -20.97 2.62
C THR A 261 2.20 -22.29 2.82
N PRO A 262 3.23 -22.56 2.00
CA PRO A 262 3.72 -21.71 0.90
C PRO A 262 2.81 -21.79 -0.33
N ALA A 263 2.57 -20.64 -0.98
CA ALA A 263 1.69 -20.55 -2.14
C ALA A 263 2.08 -19.42 -3.09
N THR A 264 1.50 -19.42 -4.28
CA THR A 264 1.60 -18.30 -5.23
C THR A 264 0.19 -17.80 -5.54
N ALA A 265 -0.07 -16.52 -5.26
CA ALA A 265 -1.22 -15.81 -5.80
C ALA A 265 -0.86 -15.25 -7.19
N THR A 266 -1.79 -15.32 -8.13
CA THR A 266 -1.63 -14.73 -9.46
C THR A 266 -2.73 -13.71 -9.68
N TYR A 267 -2.33 -12.50 -10.08
CA TYR A 267 -3.22 -11.42 -10.43
C TYR A 267 -2.97 -10.99 -11.87
N LEU A 268 -4.04 -10.74 -12.63
CA LEU A 268 -3.97 -10.11 -13.94
C LEU A 268 -4.55 -8.70 -13.86
N VAL A 269 -3.73 -7.69 -14.15
CA VAL A 269 -4.09 -6.28 -13.94
C VAL A 269 -3.96 -5.45 -15.20
N THR A 270 -4.79 -4.41 -15.32
CA THR A 270 -4.68 -3.41 -16.38
C THR A 270 -3.57 -2.40 -16.08
N PRO A 271 -2.61 -2.17 -17.00
CA PRO A 271 -1.61 -1.13 -16.84
C PRO A 271 -2.17 0.30 -16.89
N GLU A 272 -3.32 0.53 -17.53
CA GLU A 272 -3.91 1.87 -17.65
C GLU A 272 -4.32 2.48 -16.30
N ARG A 273 -4.48 1.65 -15.26
CA ARG A 273 -4.81 2.12 -13.91
C ARG A 273 -3.63 2.78 -13.20
N GLY A 274 -2.40 2.58 -13.69
CA GLY A 274 -1.17 3.06 -13.08
C GLY A 274 -0.42 1.96 -12.33
N THR A 275 0.19 2.33 -11.20
CA THR A 275 0.92 1.41 -10.33
C THR A 275 -0.01 0.69 -9.36
N TRP A 276 0.47 -0.43 -8.82
CA TRP A 276 -0.26 -1.26 -7.88
C TRP A 276 0.52 -1.44 -6.59
N ASP A 277 -0.19 -1.51 -5.46
CA ASP A 277 0.36 -1.81 -4.16
C ASP A 277 -0.04 -3.24 -3.76
N ILE A 278 0.90 -3.96 -3.16
CA ILE A 278 0.73 -5.32 -2.67
C ILE A 278 0.98 -5.30 -1.18
N THR A 279 0.03 -5.80 -0.39
CA THR A 279 0.27 -6.12 1.02
C THR A 279 0.14 -7.62 1.24
N TYR A 280 1.20 -8.24 1.73
CA TYR A 280 1.18 -9.62 2.18
C TYR A 280 1.10 -9.68 3.70
N THR A 281 0.08 -10.37 4.22
CA THR A 281 -0.04 -10.70 5.64
C THR A 281 0.34 -12.16 5.84
N ALA A 282 1.47 -12.39 6.51
CA ALA A 282 1.96 -13.73 6.81
C ALA A 282 1.04 -14.47 7.79
N PRO A 283 1.05 -15.81 7.79
CA PRO A 283 0.31 -16.60 8.77
C PRO A 283 0.58 -16.13 10.20
N ARG A 284 -0.50 -15.96 10.96
CA ARG A 284 -0.40 -15.51 12.35
C ARG A 284 0.17 -16.65 13.22
N ALA A 285 1.28 -16.38 13.89
CA ALA A 285 1.75 -17.26 14.96
C ALA A 285 0.77 -17.22 16.16
N PRO A 286 0.50 -18.35 16.85
CA PRO A 286 -0.36 -18.37 18.04
C PRO A 286 0.07 -17.32 19.08
N GLY A 287 -0.86 -16.47 19.52
CA GLY A 287 -0.60 -15.42 20.52
C GLY A 287 0.14 -14.17 20.02
N GLY A 288 0.64 -14.15 18.77
CA GLY A 288 1.34 -13.00 18.19
C GLY A 288 0.47 -12.16 17.25
N ALA A 289 1.00 -11.03 16.76
CA ALA A 289 0.45 -10.32 15.61
C ALA A 289 0.97 -10.94 14.30
N ALA A 290 0.17 -10.89 13.24
CA ALA A 290 0.65 -11.29 11.91
C ALA A 290 1.63 -10.23 11.37
N ASN A 291 2.70 -10.68 10.72
CA ASN A 291 3.59 -9.77 10.00
C ASN A 291 2.92 -9.33 8.71
N ARG A 292 2.96 -8.02 8.46
CA ARG A 292 2.61 -7.42 7.17
C ARG A 292 3.87 -6.96 6.46
N TYR A 293 3.91 -7.20 5.17
CA TYR A 293 4.93 -6.78 4.24
C TYR A 293 4.26 -6.04 3.09
N SER A 294 4.95 -5.05 2.52
CA SER A 294 4.39 -4.26 1.43
C SER A 294 5.39 -4.11 0.29
N ALA A 295 4.85 -4.09 -0.93
CA ALA A 295 5.53 -3.63 -2.13
C ALA A 295 4.61 -2.59 -2.80
N ASP A 296 4.98 -1.32 -2.68
CA ASP A 296 4.16 -0.20 -3.14
C ASP A 296 4.70 0.34 -4.47
N GLY A 297 3.82 0.93 -5.27
CA GLY A 297 4.17 1.55 -6.55
C GLY A 297 4.67 0.56 -7.60
N VAL A 298 4.22 -0.70 -7.56
CA VAL A 298 4.61 -1.73 -8.51
C VAL A 298 4.15 -1.32 -9.91
N ALA A 299 5.14 -0.98 -10.75
CA ALA A 299 4.92 -0.66 -12.15
C ALA A 299 4.66 -1.94 -12.95
N VAL A 300 3.62 -1.92 -13.77
CA VAL A 300 3.20 -3.04 -14.60
C VAL A 300 3.15 -2.63 -16.06
N ARG A 301 3.43 -3.57 -16.96
CA ARG A 301 3.31 -3.39 -18.41
C ARG A 301 2.50 -4.52 -19.03
N ALA A 302 1.72 -4.20 -20.06
CA ALA A 302 0.94 -5.20 -20.80
C ALA A 302 1.86 -6.34 -21.29
N GLY A 303 1.42 -7.59 -21.09
CA GLY A 303 2.18 -8.80 -21.42
C GLY A 303 3.36 -9.13 -20.50
N SER A 304 3.70 -8.27 -19.53
CA SER A 304 4.81 -8.54 -18.59
C SER A 304 4.36 -9.43 -17.43
N THR A 305 5.33 -10.15 -16.84
CA THR A 305 5.15 -10.84 -15.56
C THR A 305 6.10 -10.25 -14.54
N THR A 306 5.57 -9.76 -13.43
CA THR A 306 6.33 -9.32 -12.26
C THR A 306 6.09 -10.31 -11.13
N THR A 307 7.15 -10.70 -10.41
CA THR A 307 7.04 -11.62 -9.27
C THR A 307 7.61 -10.96 -8.02
N HIS A 308 6.82 -10.92 -6.97
CA HIS A 308 7.23 -10.51 -5.63
C HIS A 308 7.26 -11.74 -4.73
N VAL A 309 8.40 -11.94 -4.06
CA VAL A 309 8.58 -13.02 -3.09
C VAL A 309 8.59 -12.39 -1.70
N PHE A 310 7.65 -12.78 -0.86
CA PHE A 310 7.50 -12.24 0.49
C PHE A 310 7.87 -13.26 1.57
N ASP A 311 8.37 -12.72 2.69
CA ASP A 311 8.70 -13.47 3.91
C ASP A 311 9.68 -14.63 3.66
N ASN A 312 10.58 -14.43 2.69
CA ASN A 312 11.63 -15.39 2.35
C ASN A 312 13.01 -14.90 2.79
N ALA A 313 13.94 -15.83 3.02
CA ALA A 313 15.34 -15.51 3.24
C ALA A 313 15.97 -14.83 2.00
N VAL A 314 17.02 -14.03 2.12
CA VAL A 314 17.82 -13.71 3.31
C VAL A 314 17.27 -12.48 4.04
N PHE A 315 16.96 -12.60 5.33
CA PHE A 315 16.58 -11.44 6.13
C PHE A 315 17.80 -10.63 6.54
N GLY A 316 17.72 -9.30 6.44
CA GLY A 316 18.84 -8.43 6.79
C GLY A 316 18.53 -6.94 6.75
N PRO A 317 19.57 -6.08 6.88
CA PRO A 317 19.43 -4.63 6.87
C PRO A 317 18.92 -4.08 5.53
N CYS A 318 18.01 -3.10 5.55
CA CYS A 318 17.48 -2.43 4.36
C CYS A 318 17.26 -0.94 4.64
N LEU A 319 17.55 -0.06 3.67
CA LEU A 319 17.29 1.38 3.81
C LEU A 319 15.92 1.80 3.27
N ALA A 320 15.21 0.95 2.51
CA ALA A 320 13.84 1.20 2.04
C ALA A 320 13.60 2.61 1.45
N GLY A 321 14.56 3.14 0.70
CA GLY A 321 14.45 4.45 0.04
C GLY A 321 14.59 5.68 0.95
N ARG A 322 14.94 5.53 2.22
CA ARG A 322 15.07 6.62 3.20
C ARG A 322 16.48 6.76 3.79
N PRO A 323 16.87 7.94 4.31
CA PRO A 323 18.14 8.11 5.01
C PRO A 323 18.08 7.37 6.35
N GLY A 324 18.73 6.20 6.42
CA GLY A 324 18.69 5.33 7.59
C GLY A 324 19.22 5.95 8.89
N VAL A 325 19.98 7.05 8.79
CA VAL A 325 20.40 7.87 9.93
C VAL A 325 20.23 9.35 9.57
N VAL A 326 19.71 10.14 10.51
CA VAL A 326 19.51 11.59 10.37
C VAL A 326 20.12 12.30 11.57
N ARG A 327 20.80 13.43 11.29
CA ARG A 327 21.36 14.36 12.27
C ARG A 327 20.53 15.64 12.28
N ASP A 328 20.06 16.07 13.45
CA ASP A 328 19.26 17.29 13.62
C ASP A 328 19.70 18.03 14.89
N GLY A 329 20.35 19.19 14.77
CA GLY A 329 20.92 19.89 15.91
C GLY A 329 21.99 19.05 16.59
N ASP A 330 21.71 18.59 17.81
CA ASP A 330 22.51 17.66 18.64
C ASP A 330 21.89 16.27 18.85
N ARG A 331 20.84 15.98 18.08
CA ARG A 331 20.16 14.69 18.03
C ARG A 331 20.60 13.86 16.83
N LEU A 332 20.73 12.55 17.04
CA LEU A 332 20.98 11.55 16.02
C LEU A 332 19.90 10.47 16.10
N THR A 333 19.15 10.32 15.02
CA THR A 333 18.06 9.34 14.90
C THR A 333 18.45 8.24 13.92
N VAL A 334 18.32 6.98 14.35
CA VAL A 334 18.62 5.78 13.59
C VAL A 334 17.31 5.07 13.27
N ASP A 335 17.10 4.73 11.99
CA ASP A 335 16.01 3.86 11.53
C ASP A 335 16.46 3.03 10.32
N VAL A 336 17.20 1.95 10.61
CA VAL A 336 17.65 0.94 9.64
C VAL A 336 17.01 -0.40 10.00
N PRO A 337 15.89 -0.80 9.37
CA PRO A 337 15.30 -2.12 9.55
C PRO A 337 16.35 -3.23 9.36
N LEU A 338 16.54 -4.09 10.36
CA LEU A 338 17.53 -5.18 10.32
C LEU A 338 16.98 -6.52 9.80
N LEU A 339 15.67 -6.62 9.61
CA LEU A 339 14.97 -7.88 9.32
C LEU A 339 14.07 -7.78 8.08
N ALA A 340 14.44 -6.96 7.10
CA ALA A 340 13.74 -6.96 5.81
C ALA A 340 14.02 -8.29 5.09
N ASP A 341 12.98 -8.90 4.53
CA ASP A 341 13.04 -10.20 3.82
C ASP A 341 13.95 -10.15 2.59
N GLY A 342 14.21 -11.28 1.93
CA GLY A 342 15.13 -11.35 0.78
C GLY A 342 14.79 -10.39 -0.37
N GLY A 343 13.50 -10.06 -0.55
CA GLY A 343 13.01 -9.07 -1.51
C GLY A 343 13.21 -7.61 -1.07
N GLY A 344 13.55 -7.38 0.19
CA GLY A 344 13.76 -6.06 0.77
C GLY A 344 12.50 -5.48 1.42
N HIS A 345 11.45 -6.28 1.60
CA HIS A 345 10.21 -5.84 2.25
C HIS A 345 10.39 -5.85 3.77
N VAL A 346 10.05 -4.74 4.42
CA VAL A 346 10.21 -4.58 5.88
C VAL A 346 8.96 -5.14 6.59
N PRO A 347 9.11 -6.12 7.50
CA PRO A 347 7.99 -6.63 8.28
C PRO A 347 7.46 -5.59 9.27
N SER A 348 6.14 -5.56 9.47
CA SER A 348 5.50 -4.66 10.43
C SER A 348 5.80 -4.99 11.90
N SER A 349 6.03 -6.25 12.25
CA SER A 349 6.19 -6.70 13.64
C SER A 349 7.09 -7.95 13.73
N PRO A 350 8.34 -7.88 13.25
CA PRO A 350 9.21 -9.04 13.18
C PRO A 350 9.45 -9.63 14.58
N PRO A 351 9.34 -10.96 14.76
CA PRO A 351 9.66 -11.58 16.04
C PRO A 351 11.18 -11.61 16.27
N TYR A 352 11.60 -11.20 17.47
CA TYR A 352 12.98 -11.28 17.94
C TYR A 352 13.02 -11.54 19.45
N ALA A 353 14.15 -12.05 19.93
CA ALA A 353 14.40 -12.35 21.34
C ALA A 353 15.05 -11.18 22.07
N SER A 354 15.99 -10.52 21.41
CA SER A 354 16.65 -9.33 21.93
C SER A 354 17.14 -8.43 20.80
N ALA A 355 17.22 -7.14 21.10
CA ALA A 355 17.73 -6.10 20.22
C ALA A 355 18.63 -5.14 21.00
N SER A 356 19.63 -4.59 20.34
CA SER A 356 20.49 -3.56 20.92
C SER A 356 21.04 -2.63 19.84
N THR A 357 21.03 -1.32 20.09
CA THR A 357 21.70 -0.31 19.28
C THR A 357 22.60 0.52 20.19
N THR A 358 23.90 0.57 19.88
CA THR A 358 24.91 1.35 20.61
C THR A 358 25.44 2.47 19.74
N LEU A 359 25.73 3.61 20.35
CA LEU A 359 26.41 4.74 19.71
C LEU A 359 27.72 5.02 20.45
N HIS A 360 28.82 5.11 19.71
CA HIS A 360 30.09 5.63 20.21
C HIS A 360 30.44 6.93 19.48
N ARG A 361 31.04 7.88 20.20
CA ARG A 361 31.63 9.12 19.69
C ARG A 361 33.11 9.11 20.02
N ASP A 362 33.97 9.21 19.01
CA ASP A 362 35.43 9.16 19.11
C ASP A 362 35.93 7.95 19.93
N GLY A 363 35.27 6.80 19.74
CA GLY A 363 35.55 5.55 20.45
C GLY A 363 34.93 5.42 21.84
N VAL A 364 34.36 6.49 22.41
CA VAL A 364 33.70 6.49 23.72
C VAL A 364 32.21 6.19 23.58
N LEU A 365 31.69 5.29 24.43
CA LEU A 365 30.26 4.95 24.43
C LEU A 365 29.41 6.16 24.86
N VAL A 366 28.46 6.55 24.01
CA VAL A 366 27.44 7.56 24.31
C VAL A 366 26.23 6.90 24.99
N GLY A 367 25.83 5.72 24.50
CA GLY A 367 24.74 4.96 25.13
C GLY A 367 24.28 3.75 24.34
N THR A 368 23.33 3.05 24.95
CA THR A 368 22.69 1.84 24.43
C THR A 368 21.16 1.99 24.46
N ARG A 369 20.49 1.46 23.43
CA ARG A 369 19.04 1.34 23.30
C ARG A 369 18.69 -0.13 23.02
N THR A 370 17.59 -0.63 23.56
CA THR A 370 17.23 -2.07 23.48
C THR A 370 15.77 -2.31 23.10
N GLU A 371 15.02 -1.24 22.83
CA GLU A 371 13.59 -1.26 22.60
C GLU A 371 13.24 -1.90 21.26
N ALA A 372 13.98 -1.53 20.21
CA ALA A 372 13.75 -2.01 18.86
C ALA A 372 15.06 -2.19 18.07
N PRO A 373 15.16 -3.22 17.20
CA PRO A 373 16.34 -3.45 16.37
C PRO A 373 16.43 -2.39 15.29
N GLY A 374 17.62 -1.79 15.13
CA GLY A 374 17.86 -0.79 14.10
C GLY A 374 17.15 0.54 14.28
N ARG A 375 16.48 0.77 15.42
CA ARG A 375 15.85 2.04 15.78
C ARG A 375 16.39 2.58 17.09
N ALA A 376 16.81 3.83 17.09
CA ALA A 376 17.33 4.48 18.29
C ALA A 376 17.38 5.99 18.12
N GLU A 377 17.35 6.70 19.23
CA GLU A 377 17.63 8.14 19.29
C GLU A 377 18.69 8.40 20.36
N PHE A 378 19.65 9.26 20.01
CA PHE A 378 20.73 9.69 20.89
C PHE A 378 20.88 11.21 20.83
N THR A 379 21.14 11.82 21.99
CA THR A 379 21.68 13.17 22.08
C THR A 379 23.20 13.08 22.22
N VAL A 380 23.93 13.85 21.42
CA VAL A 380 25.40 13.86 21.39
C VAL A 380 25.92 15.26 21.71
N ALA A 381 27.16 15.35 22.19
CA ALA A 381 27.81 16.64 22.34
C ALA A 381 27.96 17.35 20.98
N PRO A 382 27.85 18.70 20.93
CA PRO A 382 27.99 19.44 19.70
C PRO A 382 29.38 19.29 19.08
N GLY A 383 29.44 19.59 17.79
CA GLY A 383 30.67 19.62 16.99
C GLY A 383 31.00 18.31 16.26
N ARG A 384 31.96 18.43 15.35
CA ARG A 384 32.42 17.36 14.48
C ARG A 384 33.09 16.23 15.26
N ALA A 385 32.66 15.00 15.02
CA ALA A 385 33.25 13.81 15.62
C ALA A 385 33.11 12.58 14.72
N THR A 386 33.89 11.54 15.03
CA THR A 386 33.71 10.22 14.43
C THR A 386 32.70 9.44 15.25
N TYR A 387 31.68 8.91 14.60
CA TYR A 387 30.64 8.12 15.25
C TYR A 387 30.70 6.68 14.78
N ARG A 388 30.46 5.75 15.71
CA ARG A 388 30.21 4.34 15.41
C ARG A 388 28.87 3.91 15.96
N ILE A 389 27.95 3.53 15.08
CA ILE A 389 26.67 2.93 15.44
C ILE A 389 26.78 1.43 15.25
N THR A 390 26.39 0.63 16.23
CA THR A 390 26.25 -0.82 16.07
C THR A 390 24.88 -1.25 16.50
N SER A 391 24.10 -1.84 15.59
CA SER A 391 22.78 -2.38 15.87
C SER A 391 22.78 -3.89 15.65
N THR A 392 22.15 -4.61 16.58
CA THR A 392 22.09 -6.08 16.62
C THR A 392 20.68 -6.54 16.96
N VAL A 393 20.26 -7.62 16.32
CA VAL A 393 19.05 -8.36 16.66
C VAL A 393 19.36 -9.85 16.74
N LYS A 394 18.79 -10.54 17.73
CA LYS A 394 18.85 -11.99 17.87
C LYS A 394 17.44 -12.56 17.83
N ARG A 395 17.25 -13.64 17.08
CA ARG A 395 15.96 -14.34 16.94
C ARG A 395 16.10 -15.75 17.49
N THR A 396 15.55 -16.01 18.67
CA THR A 396 15.40 -17.38 19.19
C THR A 396 14.09 -17.97 18.67
N GLY A 397 14.08 -19.24 18.27
CA GLY A 397 12.87 -19.90 17.77
C GLY A 397 12.37 -19.44 16.39
N ALA A 398 13.16 -18.62 15.66
CA ALA A 398 12.89 -18.42 14.24
C ALA A 398 13.12 -19.76 13.48
N PRO A 399 12.45 -19.99 12.34
CA PRO A 399 12.51 -21.21 11.50
C PRO A 399 13.88 -21.67 10.98
N GLY A 400 14.98 -21.17 11.55
CA GLY A 400 16.33 -21.56 11.21
C GLY A 400 17.04 -20.58 10.26
N THR A 401 16.52 -19.37 10.03
CA THR A 401 17.20 -18.36 9.19
C THR A 401 17.29 -16.99 9.86
N ALA A 402 18.37 -16.26 9.60
CA ALA A 402 18.74 -14.96 10.17
C ALA A 402 18.63 -14.96 11.72
N THR A 403 19.22 -15.97 12.37
CA THR A 403 19.18 -16.15 13.82
C THR A 403 19.87 -15.00 14.57
N GLY A 404 20.79 -14.31 13.90
CA GLY A 404 21.35 -13.03 14.34
C GLY A 404 21.68 -12.11 13.16
N VAL A 405 21.42 -10.82 13.31
CA VAL A 405 21.86 -9.79 12.37
C VAL A 405 22.55 -8.68 13.15
N THR A 406 23.75 -8.31 12.71
CA THR A 406 24.52 -7.18 13.24
C THR A 406 24.95 -6.28 12.09
N ALA A 407 24.78 -4.98 12.24
CA ALA A 407 25.31 -3.96 11.33
C ALA A 407 26.03 -2.87 12.15
N SER A 408 27.24 -2.53 11.73
CA SER A 408 28.08 -1.51 12.34
C SER A 408 28.50 -0.50 11.30
N TRP A 409 28.23 0.78 11.54
CA TRP A 409 28.58 1.89 10.67
C TRP A 409 29.56 2.81 11.37
N THR A 410 30.61 3.24 10.66
CA THR A 410 31.48 4.33 11.10
C THR A 410 31.43 5.47 10.10
N PHE A 411 31.19 6.69 10.58
CA PHE A 411 31.09 7.89 9.75
C PHE A 411 31.49 9.12 10.55
N VAL A 412 31.73 10.22 9.85
CA VAL A 412 31.94 11.54 10.48
C VAL A 412 30.68 12.38 10.34
N SER A 413 30.25 13.00 11.43
CA SER A 413 29.11 13.93 11.45
C SER A 413 29.44 15.15 12.30
N ASP A 414 28.82 16.28 11.99
CA ASP A 414 28.88 17.52 12.78
C ASP A 414 27.47 17.87 13.30
N THR A 415 27.38 18.89 14.14
CA THR A 415 26.13 19.57 14.48
C THR A 415 25.54 20.20 13.22
N THR A 416 24.21 20.11 13.07
CA THR A 416 23.49 20.62 11.91
C THR A 416 22.47 21.67 12.34
N THR A 417 22.17 22.63 11.47
CA THR A 417 21.15 23.66 11.74
C THR A 417 19.71 23.17 11.53
N GLY A 418 19.56 21.96 11.00
CA GLY A 418 18.30 21.25 10.82
C GLY A 418 18.54 19.80 10.38
N PRO A 419 17.48 19.04 10.05
CA PRO A 419 17.62 17.63 9.68
C PRO A 419 18.48 17.43 8.43
N ALA A 420 19.55 16.65 8.57
CA ALA A 420 20.44 16.27 7.48
C ALA A 420 20.71 14.76 7.49
N PRO A 421 20.68 14.09 6.33
CA PRO A 421 20.97 12.67 6.24
C PRO A 421 22.45 12.39 6.54
N VAL A 422 22.70 11.35 7.32
CA VAL A 422 24.05 10.82 7.55
C VAL A 422 24.34 9.72 6.53
N ALA A 423 25.56 9.71 6.00
CA ALA A 423 26.00 8.76 5.00
C ALA A 423 26.18 7.35 5.59
N VAL A 424 25.10 6.57 5.59
CA VAL A 424 25.13 5.14 5.92
C VAL A 424 24.81 4.30 4.68
N SER A 425 25.28 3.05 4.69
CA SER A 425 25.07 2.08 3.60
C SER A 425 24.70 0.72 4.15
N VAL A 426 24.02 -0.12 3.37
CA VAL A 426 23.76 -1.53 3.71
C VAL A 426 24.05 -2.42 2.51
N VAL A 427 24.32 -3.71 2.77
CA VAL A 427 24.52 -4.71 1.72
C VAL A 427 23.39 -5.73 1.76
N ARG A 428 22.73 -5.94 0.62
CA ARG A 428 21.66 -6.91 0.43
C ARG A 428 22.18 -8.14 -0.31
N PHE A 429 21.79 -9.31 0.19
CA PHE A 429 22.02 -10.60 -0.46
C PHE A 429 20.66 -11.16 -0.91
N SER A 430 20.56 -11.56 -2.18
CA SER A 430 19.28 -11.97 -2.78
C SER A 430 19.38 -13.26 -3.60
N PRO A 431 19.83 -14.39 -2.99
CA PRO A 431 19.87 -15.66 -3.70
C PRO A 431 18.46 -16.10 -4.11
N VAL A 432 18.36 -16.87 -5.20
CA VAL A 432 17.11 -17.54 -5.54
C VAL A 432 16.96 -18.75 -4.63
N LEU A 433 15.97 -18.72 -3.76
CA LEU A 433 15.67 -19.79 -2.80
C LEU A 433 14.34 -20.44 -3.11
N GLY A 434 14.15 -21.67 -2.63
CA GLY A 434 12.88 -22.36 -2.65
C GLY A 434 11.81 -21.65 -1.80
N PRO A 435 10.54 -22.09 -1.91
CA PRO A 435 9.41 -21.51 -1.18
C PRO A 435 9.50 -21.67 0.35
N THR A 436 10.42 -22.51 0.83
CA THR A 436 10.73 -22.73 2.25
C THR A 436 11.96 -21.96 2.73
N GLY A 437 12.55 -21.11 1.87
CA GLY A 437 13.77 -20.35 2.19
C GLY A 437 15.05 -21.19 2.22
N THR A 438 15.05 -22.31 1.50
CA THR A 438 16.21 -23.20 1.39
C THR A 438 16.82 -23.17 -0.01
N ALA A 439 18.12 -23.44 -0.08
CA ALA A 439 18.85 -23.71 -1.31
C ALA A 439 19.18 -25.20 -1.41
N ALA A 440 19.48 -25.69 -2.62
CA ALA A 440 19.91 -27.07 -2.79
C ALA A 440 21.26 -27.31 -2.09
N ALA A 441 21.37 -28.42 -1.35
CA ALA A 441 22.62 -28.88 -0.77
C ALA A 441 23.66 -29.25 -1.85
N ASP A 442 24.94 -29.12 -1.49
CA ASP A 442 26.10 -29.51 -2.32
C ASP A 442 26.13 -28.88 -3.74
N ALA A 443 25.36 -27.80 -3.95
CA ALA A 443 25.23 -27.08 -5.20
C ALA A 443 25.94 -25.73 -5.13
N VAL A 444 26.41 -25.24 -6.29
CA VAL A 444 26.89 -23.85 -6.41
C VAL A 444 25.70 -22.95 -6.70
N ILE A 445 25.49 -21.93 -5.87
CA ILE A 445 24.47 -20.92 -6.12
C ILE A 445 25.08 -19.54 -6.36
N ARG A 446 24.43 -18.76 -7.22
CA ARG A 446 24.73 -17.35 -7.42
C ARG A 446 23.94 -16.51 -6.42
N VAL A 447 24.65 -15.66 -5.68
CA VAL A 447 24.07 -14.73 -4.71
C VAL A 447 24.33 -13.29 -5.16
N PRO A 448 23.33 -12.60 -5.75
CA PRO A 448 23.46 -11.18 -6.04
C PRO A 448 23.72 -10.36 -4.78
N VAL A 449 24.61 -9.36 -4.91
CA VAL A 449 25.04 -8.45 -3.86
C VAL A 449 24.72 -7.02 -4.30
N THR A 450 23.84 -6.35 -3.56
CA THR A 450 23.43 -4.97 -3.87
C THR A 450 23.78 -4.05 -2.71
N VAL A 451 24.44 -2.94 -3.01
CA VAL A 451 24.74 -1.89 -2.04
C VAL A 451 23.64 -0.83 -2.10
N GLN A 452 23.06 -0.48 -0.95
CA GLN A 452 22.13 0.63 -0.81
C GLN A 452 22.76 1.74 0.03
N GLY A 453 22.31 2.98 -0.16
CA GLY A 453 22.75 4.13 0.64
C GLY A 453 23.95 4.86 0.05
N ALA A 454 24.76 5.48 0.91
CA ALA A 454 25.81 6.41 0.50
C ALA A 454 26.87 5.83 -0.44
N ALA A 455 27.14 4.52 -0.31
CA ALA A 455 28.10 3.76 -1.11
C ALA A 455 27.55 3.20 -2.43
N ALA A 456 26.25 3.39 -2.71
CA ALA A 456 25.64 2.94 -3.97
C ALA A 456 26.17 3.73 -5.19
N GLU A 457 25.75 3.34 -6.40
CA GLU A 457 26.03 4.06 -7.66
C GLU A 457 27.54 4.26 -7.95
N GLY A 458 28.34 3.21 -7.74
CA GLY A 458 29.78 3.24 -8.03
C GLY A 458 30.63 4.00 -6.99
N ARG A 459 30.06 4.39 -5.85
CA ARG A 459 30.80 5.01 -4.73
C ARG A 459 31.48 3.98 -3.82
N VAL A 460 31.64 2.76 -4.31
CA VAL A 460 32.42 1.67 -3.74
C VAL A 460 32.97 0.82 -4.89
N ARG A 461 34.23 0.36 -4.79
CA ARG A 461 34.85 -0.50 -5.81
C ARG A 461 34.16 -1.88 -5.87
N ALA A 462 34.04 -2.54 -4.71
CA ALA A 462 33.21 -3.69 -4.43
C ALA A 462 33.21 -3.92 -2.90
N PRO A 463 32.13 -4.43 -2.30
CA PRO A 463 32.17 -4.88 -0.91
C PRO A 463 33.00 -6.16 -0.78
N ASP A 464 33.73 -6.30 0.32
CA ASP A 464 34.33 -7.56 0.73
C ASP A 464 33.24 -8.47 1.29
N VAL A 465 33.08 -9.67 0.73
CA VAL A 465 32.07 -10.65 1.17
C VAL A 465 32.76 -11.89 1.71
N SER A 466 32.25 -12.40 2.84
CA SER A 466 32.69 -13.67 3.41
C SER A 466 31.50 -14.56 3.76
N VAL A 467 31.72 -15.87 3.68
CA VAL A 467 30.74 -16.90 3.98
C VAL A 467 31.22 -17.77 5.14
N SER A 468 30.28 -18.29 5.92
CA SER A 468 30.54 -19.23 7.01
C SER A 468 29.49 -20.35 6.98
N MET A 469 29.92 -21.57 7.24
CA MET A 469 29.07 -22.77 7.30
C MET A 469 28.98 -23.37 8.72
N ASP A 470 29.56 -22.68 9.70
CA ASP A 470 29.67 -23.11 11.10
C ASP A 470 29.02 -22.11 12.07
N GLY A 471 27.98 -21.40 11.60
CA GLY A 471 27.23 -20.43 12.42
C GLY A 471 27.98 -19.12 12.68
N GLY A 472 28.97 -18.78 11.85
CA GLY A 472 29.74 -17.55 11.95
C GLY A 472 30.99 -17.65 12.83
N THR A 473 31.44 -18.86 13.19
CA THR A 473 32.66 -19.07 13.96
C THR A 473 33.91 -18.85 13.11
N SER A 474 33.93 -19.35 11.87
CA SER A 474 35.01 -19.13 10.90
C SER A 474 34.47 -18.56 9.58
N TRP A 475 35.27 -17.75 8.89
CA TRP A 475 34.85 -17.01 7.70
C TRP A 475 35.82 -17.21 6.56
N SER A 476 35.29 -17.54 5.37
CA SER A 476 36.05 -17.63 4.13
C SER A 476 35.62 -16.51 3.19
N ARG A 477 36.59 -15.76 2.65
CA ARG A 477 36.31 -14.69 1.69
C ARG A 477 35.88 -15.29 0.35
N VAL A 478 34.87 -14.68 -0.28
CA VAL A 478 34.40 -15.04 -1.62
C VAL A 478 34.45 -13.78 -2.52
N PRO A 479 34.96 -13.90 -3.77
CA PRO A 479 35.08 -12.74 -4.65
C PRO A 479 33.71 -12.26 -5.12
N VAL A 480 33.53 -10.93 -5.15
CA VAL A 480 32.35 -10.31 -5.76
C VAL A 480 32.66 -10.02 -7.22
N GLU A 481 31.98 -10.73 -8.12
CA GLU A 481 32.13 -10.62 -9.56
C GLU A 481 30.80 -10.26 -10.20
N SER A 482 30.79 -9.22 -11.04
CA SER A 482 29.58 -8.73 -11.71
C SER A 482 28.37 -8.59 -10.78
N GLY A 483 28.60 -8.03 -9.58
CA GLY A 483 27.58 -7.77 -8.57
C GLY A 483 27.03 -9.02 -7.88
N ALA A 484 27.77 -10.13 -7.85
CA ALA A 484 27.37 -11.34 -7.15
C ALA A 484 28.56 -12.13 -6.60
N VAL A 485 28.28 -13.06 -5.69
CA VAL A 485 29.22 -14.10 -5.25
C VAL A 485 28.70 -15.47 -5.66
N LEU A 486 29.61 -16.42 -5.89
CA LEU A 486 29.27 -17.83 -6.03
C LEU A 486 29.57 -18.54 -4.71
N ILE A 487 28.60 -19.30 -4.20
CA ILE A 487 28.72 -20.03 -2.94
C ILE A 487 28.51 -21.51 -3.21
N HIS A 488 29.47 -22.32 -2.79
CA HIS A 488 29.32 -23.77 -2.73
C HIS A 488 28.55 -24.12 -1.45
N ASN A 489 27.33 -24.60 -1.61
CA ASN A 489 26.47 -24.91 -0.49
C ASN A 489 26.99 -26.15 0.26
N PRO A 490 26.90 -26.15 1.60
CA PRO A 490 27.17 -27.33 2.40
C PRO A 490 26.08 -28.41 2.20
N GLY A 491 26.32 -29.58 2.78
CA GLY A 491 25.32 -30.66 2.85
C GLY A 491 24.02 -30.21 3.53
N ALA A 492 22.95 -31.00 3.36
CA ALA A 492 21.62 -30.65 3.82
C ALA A 492 21.54 -30.42 5.34
N GLY A 493 20.71 -29.45 5.75
CA GLY A 493 20.49 -29.09 7.15
C GLY A 493 21.46 -28.05 7.70
N THR A 494 22.51 -27.69 6.96
CA THR A 494 23.50 -26.70 7.37
C THR A 494 23.05 -25.27 7.04
N GLY A 495 23.31 -24.34 7.97
CA GLY A 495 23.08 -22.91 7.78
C GLY A 495 24.26 -22.24 7.10
N VAL A 496 23.98 -21.36 6.15
CA VAL A 496 24.98 -20.49 5.51
C VAL A 496 24.87 -19.09 6.10
N SER A 497 25.95 -18.57 6.66
CA SER A 497 26.05 -17.22 7.21
C SER A 497 26.82 -16.30 6.26
N LEU A 498 26.45 -15.02 6.20
CA LEU A 498 27.01 -14.05 5.26
C LEU A 498 27.53 -12.82 6.01
N ARG A 499 28.71 -12.34 5.62
CA ARG A 499 29.31 -11.10 6.11
C ARG A 499 29.68 -10.21 4.94
N ALA A 500 29.42 -8.92 5.09
CA ALA A 500 29.83 -7.89 4.16
C ALA A 500 30.61 -6.79 4.89
N GLU A 501 31.67 -6.30 4.25
CA GLU A 501 32.44 -5.15 4.68
C GLU A 501 32.61 -4.19 3.50
N LEU A 502 32.45 -2.90 3.72
CA LEU A 502 32.75 -1.89 2.70
C LEU A 502 33.28 -0.60 3.31
N THR A 503 34.00 0.15 2.47
CA THR A 503 34.40 1.54 2.72
C THR A 503 34.00 2.35 1.49
N ASP A 504 33.24 3.43 1.67
CA ASP A 504 32.85 4.30 0.57
C ASP A 504 33.97 5.30 0.19
N THR A 505 33.79 6.04 -0.90
CA THR A 505 34.79 7.03 -1.37
C THR A 505 35.01 8.20 -0.41
N ARG A 506 34.21 8.35 0.64
CA ARG A 506 34.34 9.38 1.69
C ARG A 506 34.89 8.81 2.99
N GLY A 507 35.25 7.52 3.03
CA GLY A 507 35.82 6.85 4.19
C GLY A 507 34.78 6.38 5.21
N ASN A 508 33.47 6.42 4.89
CA ASN A 508 32.46 5.81 5.76
C ASN A 508 32.50 4.29 5.59
N THR A 509 32.37 3.56 6.69
CA THR A 509 32.50 2.10 6.69
C THR A 509 31.22 1.41 7.14
N LEU A 510 31.06 0.18 6.66
CA LEU A 510 30.04 -0.76 7.11
C LEU A 510 30.70 -2.11 7.36
N THR A 511 30.36 -2.74 8.48
CA THR A 511 30.49 -4.19 8.69
C THR A 511 29.12 -4.76 9.01
N GLN A 512 28.67 -5.75 8.26
CA GLN A 512 27.38 -6.41 8.43
C GLN A 512 27.57 -7.92 8.51
N THR A 513 26.92 -8.57 9.47
CA THR A 513 26.89 -10.04 9.61
C THR A 513 25.45 -10.53 9.73
N ILE A 514 25.13 -11.58 8.99
CA ILE A 514 23.86 -12.30 9.02
C ILE A 514 24.20 -13.76 9.31
N VAL A 515 23.83 -14.23 10.50
CA VAL A 515 24.01 -15.63 10.92
C VAL A 515 22.81 -16.45 10.46
N ASP A 516 23.09 -17.63 9.87
CA ASP A 516 22.10 -18.48 9.22
C ASP A 516 21.29 -17.74 8.15
N ALA A 517 21.93 -16.96 7.29
CA ALA A 517 21.28 -16.20 6.22
C ALA A 517 20.25 -17.02 5.43
N TYR A 518 20.58 -18.27 5.10
CA TYR A 518 19.66 -19.29 4.56
C TYR A 518 20.14 -20.70 4.96
N ARG A 519 19.35 -21.73 4.64
CA ARG A 519 19.71 -23.15 4.87
C ARG A 519 19.79 -23.96 3.59
N THR A 520 20.48 -25.07 3.65
CA THR A 520 20.55 -26.07 2.58
C THR A 520 19.63 -27.25 2.84
N GLN A 521 19.07 -27.83 1.77
CA GLN A 521 18.23 -29.03 1.82
C GLN A 521 18.51 -29.97 0.66
#